data_AF-A0AAU4AK53-F1
#
_entry.id   AF-A0AAU4AK53-F1
#
_cell.length_a   1.000
_cell.length_b   1.000
_cell.length_c   1.000
_cell.angle_alpha   90.00
_cell.angle_beta   90.00
_cell.angle_gamma   90.00
#
_symmetry.space_group_name_H-M   'P 1'
#
loop_
_entity.id
_entity.type
_entity.pdbx_description
1 polymer ?
#
loop_
_entity_poly.entity_id
_entity_poly.type
_entity_poly.pdbx_seq_one_letter_code
_entity_poly.pdbx_strand_id
1 'polypeptide(L)'
;MARQVQVLASELGFYEWTGRTVEYHRAQIRGHLGFRECSVADAAKLTAHLAEHVAHKERRPEQVRVELLARCRVESIEPPTPGRCDRIVAAALRAAEEAPAPAPMEDSNRTTVLALPPGPLHAGWGPRTIPNRTHVRGLR
;
A
#
# COMPACT_ATOMS: atom_id res chain seq x y z
N MET A 1 3.81 -7.39 29.16
CA MET A 1 2.73 -6.43 29.44
C MET A 1 3.16 -5.41 30.49
N ALA A 2 3.26 -5.72 31.79
CA ALA A 2 3.55 -4.71 32.83
C ALA A 2 4.79 -3.84 32.55
N ARG A 3 5.91 -4.47 32.14
CA ARG A 3 7.15 -3.76 31.78
C ARG A 3 7.01 -2.78 30.61
N GLN A 4 6.13 -3.05 29.64
CA GLN A 4 5.99 -2.21 28.44
C GLN A 4 5.32 -0.86 28.76
N VAL A 5 4.50 -0.84 29.81
CA VAL A 5 3.78 0.36 30.27
C VAL A 5 4.29 0.84 31.62
N GLN A 6 5.41 0.29 32.10
CA GLN A 6 6.10 0.68 33.34
C GLN A 6 5.22 0.63 34.62
N VAL A 7 4.28 -0.32 34.69
CA VAL A 7 3.44 -0.55 35.88
C VAL A 7 3.87 -1.78 36.66
N LEU A 8 3.50 -1.87 37.94
CA LEU A 8 3.76 -3.08 38.73
C LEU A 8 2.88 -4.23 38.23
N ALA A 9 3.43 -5.45 38.20
CA ALA A 9 2.67 -6.61 37.72
C ALA A 9 1.41 -6.90 38.56
N SER A 10 1.46 -6.58 39.86
CA SER A 10 0.32 -6.67 40.77
C SER A 10 -0.85 -5.76 40.37
N GLU A 11 -0.56 -4.59 39.79
CA GLU A 11 -1.59 -3.64 39.35
C GLU A 11 -2.37 -4.16 38.14
N LEU A 12 -1.72 -4.90 37.24
CA LEU A 12 -2.40 -5.55 36.12
C LEU A 12 -3.35 -6.68 36.55
N GLY A 13 -3.12 -7.27 37.72
CA GLY A 13 -3.97 -8.34 38.26
C GLY A 13 -5.36 -7.85 38.71
N PHE A 14 -5.46 -6.57 39.10
CA PHE A 14 -6.73 -5.94 39.49
C PHE A 14 -7.49 -5.35 38.30
N TYR A 15 -6.87 -5.31 37.12
CA TYR A 15 -7.52 -4.78 35.93
C TYR A 15 -8.52 -5.80 35.38
N GLU A 16 -9.76 -5.37 35.20
CA GLU A 16 -10.82 -6.18 34.62
C GLU A 16 -10.58 -6.35 33.11
N TRP A 17 -10.06 -7.52 32.72
CA TRP A 17 -9.73 -7.85 31.33
C TRP A 17 -10.94 -8.28 30.50
N THR A 18 -12.13 -8.33 31.09
CA THR A 18 -13.39 -8.74 30.44
C THR A 18 -14.52 -7.73 30.63
N GLY A 19 -15.56 -7.80 29.80
CA GLY A 19 -16.73 -6.91 29.91
C GLY A 19 -16.58 -5.54 29.25
N ARG A 20 -17.54 -4.65 29.52
CA ARG A 20 -17.76 -3.42 28.73
C ARG A 20 -16.65 -2.39 28.85
N THR A 21 -16.02 -2.28 30.02
CA THR A 21 -14.97 -1.26 30.25
C THR A 21 -13.72 -1.54 29.41
N VAL A 22 -13.29 -2.80 29.31
CA VAL A 22 -12.15 -3.17 28.46
C VAL A 22 -12.48 -3.04 26.97
N GLU A 23 -13.72 -3.33 26.57
CA GLU A 23 -14.17 -3.12 25.18
C GLU A 23 -14.12 -1.63 24.82
N TYR A 24 -14.61 -0.76 25.71
CA TYR A 24 -14.53 0.68 25.57
C TYR A 24 -13.07 1.18 25.49
N HIS A 25 -12.19 0.74 26.40
CA HIS A 25 -10.78 1.10 26.34
C HIS A 25 -10.10 0.62 25.05
N ARG A 26 -10.41 -0.59 24.56
CA ARG A 26 -9.88 -1.06 23.26
C ARG A 26 -10.36 -0.19 22.11
N ALA A 27 -11.61 0.28 22.12
CA ALA A 27 -12.12 1.20 21.12
C ALA A 27 -11.42 2.57 21.19
N GLN A 28 -11.18 3.10 22.40
CA GLN A 28 -10.42 4.35 22.59
C GLN A 28 -8.97 4.22 22.10
N ILE A 29 -8.29 3.12 22.44
CA ILE A 29 -6.92 2.84 21.98
C ILE A 29 -6.88 2.78 20.45
N ARG A 30 -7.83 2.08 19.82
CA ARG A 30 -7.96 2.03 18.35
C ARG A 30 -8.12 3.41 17.75
N GLY A 31 -9.08 4.21 18.23
CA GLY A 31 -9.32 5.56 17.76
C GLY A 31 -8.10 6.48 17.94
N HIS A 32 -7.40 6.37 19.07
CA HIS A 32 -6.23 7.19 19.35
C HIS A 32 -5.01 6.82 18.48
N LEU A 33 -4.80 5.52 18.22
CA LEU A 33 -3.69 5.03 17.40
C LEU A 33 -4.00 5.02 15.90
N GLY A 34 -5.23 5.37 15.50
CA GLY A 34 -5.68 5.32 14.11
C GLY A 34 -5.92 3.92 13.55
N PHE A 35 -6.00 2.90 14.42
CA PHE A 35 -6.31 1.54 14.01
C PHE A 35 -7.81 1.35 13.79
N ARG A 36 -8.15 0.56 12.77
CA ARG A 36 -9.52 0.14 12.47
C ARG A 36 -9.63 -1.37 12.36
N GLU A 37 -10.83 -1.89 12.63
CA GLU A 37 -11.09 -3.33 12.49
C GLU A 37 -10.94 -3.78 11.03
N CYS A 38 -10.45 -5.01 10.83
CA CYS A 38 -10.35 -5.60 9.50
C CYS A 38 -11.74 -5.90 8.93
N SER A 39 -12.17 -5.12 7.93
CA SER A 39 -13.39 -5.37 7.18
C SER A 39 -13.22 -6.53 6.18
N VAL A 40 -14.31 -6.95 5.55
CA VAL A 40 -14.27 -7.95 4.46
C VAL A 40 -13.51 -7.41 3.25
N ALA A 41 -13.69 -6.13 2.92
CA ALA A 41 -12.97 -5.48 1.83
C ALA A 41 -11.46 -5.45 2.08
N ASP A 42 -11.04 -5.22 3.32
CA ASP A 42 -9.62 -5.30 3.69
C ASP A 42 -9.06 -6.69 3.52
N ALA A 43 -9.79 -7.71 3.96
CA ALA A 43 -9.35 -9.09 3.80
C ALA A 43 -9.16 -9.44 2.32
N ALA A 44 -10.06 -8.98 1.44
CA ALA A 44 -9.93 -9.16 0.00
C ALA A 44 -8.71 -8.42 -0.56
N LYS A 45 -8.52 -7.14 -0.17
CA LYS A 45 -7.37 -6.32 -0.59
C LYS A 45 -6.04 -6.94 -0.14
N LEU A 46 -5.96 -7.37 1.13
CA LEU A 46 -4.79 -8.04 1.69
C LEU A 46 -4.49 -9.36 0.96
N THR A 47 -5.53 -10.14 0.65
CA THR A 47 -5.39 -11.39 -0.12
C THR A 47 -4.78 -11.12 -1.49
N ALA A 48 -5.34 -10.17 -2.25
CA ALA A 48 -4.84 -9.83 -3.59
C ALA A 48 -3.41 -9.31 -3.54
N HIS A 49 -3.11 -8.42 -2.59
CA HIS A 49 -1.76 -7.89 -2.41
C HIS A 49 -0.74 -9.00 -2.11
N LEU A 50 -1.07 -9.90 -1.18
CA LEU A 50 -0.20 -11.02 -0.84
C LEU A 50 0.00 -11.96 -2.03
N ALA A 51 -1.06 -12.26 -2.79
CA ALA A 51 -0.98 -13.11 -3.97
C ALA A 51 0.01 -12.55 -5.01
N GLU A 52 -0.11 -11.26 -5.30
CA GLU A 52 0.68 -10.58 -6.33
C GLU A 52 2.14 -10.34 -5.91
N HIS A 53 2.38 -9.91 -4.67
CA HIS A 53 3.68 -9.38 -4.27
C HIS A 53 4.53 -10.36 -3.43
N VAL A 54 3.90 -11.34 -2.78
CA VAL A 54 4.54 -12.15 -1.73
C VAL A 54 4.49 -13.63 -2.07
N ALA A 55 3.27 -14.16 -2.24
CA ALA A 55 3.00 -15.57 -2.41
C ALA A 55 3.70 -16.17 -3.64
N HIS A 56 3.96 -15.36 -4.68
CA HIS A 56 4.70 -15.81 -5.85
C HIS A 56 6.19 -16.14 -5.55
N LYS A 57 6.80 -15.42 -4.61
CA LYS A 57 8.21 -15.58 -4.23
C LYS A 57 8.39 -16.50 -3.02
N GLU A 58 7.42 -16.51 -2.13
CA GLU A 58 7.45 -17.27 -0.88
C GLU A 58 6.16 -18.09 -0.74
N ARG A 59 6.31 -19.42 -0.78
CA ARG A 59 5.20 -20.38 -0.69
C ARG A 59 4.95 -20.86 0.74
N ARG A 60 5.82 -20.53 1.70
CA ARG A 60 5.65 -20.93 3.11
C ARG A 60 4.54 -20.10 3.77
N PRO A 61 3.46 -20.72 4.27
CA PRO A 61 2.32 -20.00 4.84
C PRO A 61 2.72 -19.14 6.06
N GLU A 62 3.66 -19.60 6.88
CA GLU A 62 4.14 -18.83 8.04
C GLU A 62 4.81 -17.51 7.63
N GLN A 63 5.56 -17.49 6.53
CA GLN A 63 6.21 -16.28 6.04
C GLN A 63 5.19 -15.32 5.40
N VAL A 64 4.24 -15.85 4.64
CA VAL A 64 3.11 -15.06 4.09
C VAL A 64 2.27 -14.45 5.23
N ARG A 65 2.11 -15.18 6.34
CA ARG A 65 1.42 -14.68 7.55
C ARG A 65 2.18 -13.54 8.21
N VAL A 66 3.50 -13.61 8.31
CA VAL A 66 4.32 -12.50 8.85
C VAL A 66 4.11 -11.24 8.00
N GLU A 67 4.14 -11.38 6.68
CA GLU A 67 3.94 -10.25 5.76
C GLU A 67 2.51 -9.72 5.82
N LEU A 68 1.50 -10.58 5.98
CA LEU A 68 0.12 -10.17 6.25
C LEU A 68 0.05 -9.25 7.49
N LEU A 69 0.66 -9.67 8.59
CA LEU A 69 0.63 -8.90 9.84
C LEU A 69 1.41 -7.58 9.72
N ALA A 70 2.54 -7.57 8.99
CA ALA A 70 3.29 -6.36 8.68
C ALA A 70 2.44 -5.38 7.86
N ARG A 71 1.74 -5.87 6.83
CA ARG A 71 0.87 -5.07 5.98
C ARG A 71 -0.33 -4.50 6.73
N CYS A 72 -0.96 -5.30 7.60
CA CYS A 72 -2.01 -4.81 8.50
C CYS A 72 -1.53 -3.62 9.32
N ARG A 73 -0.31 -3.69 9.86
CA ARG A 73 0.27 -2.57 10.63
C ARG A 73 0.48 -1.32 9.78
N VAL A 74 0.99 -1.46 8.56
CA VAL A 74 1.21 -0.34 7.63
C VAL A 74 -0.11 0.34 7.25
N GLU A 75 -1.18 -0.44 7.07
CA GLU A 75 -2.51 0.08 6.73
C GLU A 75 -3.35 0.49 7.95
N SER A 76 -2.78 0.43 9.17
CA SER A 76 -3.48 0.66 10.43
C SER A 76 -4.74 -0.20 10.58
N ILE A 77 -4.66 -1.44 10.10
CA ILE A 77 -5.70 -2.46 10.24
C ILE A 77 -5.33 -3.30 11.46
N GLU A 78 -6.29 -3.49 12.37
CA GLU A 78 -6.14 -4.42 13.48
C GLU A 78 -5.93 -5.84 12.93
N PRO A 79 -4.92 -6.57 13.41
CA PRO A 79 -4.69 -7.95 13.00
C PRO A 79 -5.98 -8.77 13.09
N PRO A 80 -6.41 -9.44 12.01
CA PRO A 80 -7.56 -10.34 12.07
C PRO A 80 -7.33 -11.43 13.11
N THR A 81 -8.42 -12.09 13.52
CA THR A 81 -8.30 -13.29 14.36
C THR A 81 -7.39 -14.33 13.70
N PRO A 82 -6.65 -15.16 14.45
CA PRO A 82 -5.72 -16.13 13.89
C PRO A 82 -6.33 -16.98 12.76
N GLY A 83 -7.50 -17.57 12.98
CA GLY A 83 -8.19 -18.36 11.94
C GLY A 83 -8.71 -17.55 10.74
N ARG A 84 -8.82 -16.21 10.85
CA ARG A 84 -9.09 -15.34 9.70
C ARG A 84 -7.80 -15.03 8.94
N CYS A 85 -6.68 -14.84 9.63
CA CYS A 85 -5.36 -14.74 9.01
C CYS A 85 -5.04 -16.00 8.19
N ASP A 86 -5.24 -17.19 8.76
CA ASP A 86 -4.94 -18.46 8.08
C ASP A 86 -5.74 -18.60 6.78
N ARG A 87 -7.01 -18.19 6.79
CA ARG A 87 -7.87 -18.18 5.59
C ARG A 87 -7.39 -17.19 4.53
N ILE A 88 -6.97 -15.99 4.92
CA ILE A 88 -6.42 -14.98 4.00
C ILE A 88 -5.13 -15.50 3.36
N VAL A 89 -4.23 -16.08 4.16
CA VAL A 89 -2.96 -16.66 3.70
C VAL A 89 -3.22 -17.79 2.70
N ALA A 90 -4.09 -18.74 3.05
CA ALA A 90 -4.46 -19.85 2.16
C ALA A 90 -5.10 -19.36 0.85
N ALA A 91 -5.95 -18.33 0.91
CA ALA A 91 -6.54 -17.73 -0.27
C ALA A 91 -5.49 -17.06 -1.16
N ALA A 92 -4.53 -16.33 -0.58
CA ALA A 92 -3.46 -15.67 -1.31
C ALA A 92 -2.52 -16.66 -2.01
N LEU A 93 -2.15 -17.74 -1.32
CA LEU A 93 -1.33 -18.81 -1.88
C LEU A 93 -2.03 -19.48 -3.07
N ARG A 94 -3.31 -19.87 -2.91
CA ARG A 94 -4.09 -20.45 -4.01
C ARG A 94 -4.24 -19.51 -5.20
N ALA A 95 -4.54 -18.23 -4.94
CA ALA A 95 -4.65 -17.23 -6.02
C ALA A 95 -3.33 -17.07 -6.80
N ALA A 96 -2.19 -17.17 -6.11
CA ALA A 96 -0.87 -17.09 -6.74
C ALA A 96 -0.41 -18.41 -7.42
N GLU A 97 -1.14 -19.51 -7.23
CA GLU A 97 -0.96 -20.77 -7.98
C GLU A 97 -1.82 -20.78 -9.24
N GLU A 98 -3.03 -20.24 -9.17
CA GLU A 98 -3.97 -20.15 -10.28
C GLU A 98 -3.62 -19.02 -11.27
N ALA A 99 -2.93 -17.99 -10.80
CA ALA A 99 -2.43 -16.94 -11.66
C ALA A 99 -1.42 -17.52 -12.68
N PRO A 100 -1.60 -17.28 -13.99
CA PRO A 100 -0.57 -17.65 -14.97
C PRO A 100 0.73 -16.98 -14.56
N ALA A 101 1.85 -17.71 -14.64
CA ALA A 101 3.17 -17.16 -14.34
C ALA A 101 3.29 -15.80 -15.04
N PRO A 102 3.69 -14.72 -14.34
CA PRO A 102 3.84 -13.43 -14.99
C PRO A 102 4.75 -13.67 -16.18
N ALA A 103 4.26 -13.35 -17.38
CA ALA A 103 5.09 -13.35 -18.58
C ALA A 103 6.40 -12.63 -18.23
N PRO A 104 7.58 -13.13 -18.65
CA PRO A 104 8.85 -12.51 -18.29
C PRO A 104 8.72 -11.02 -18.55
N MET A 105 8.84 -10.25 -17.47
CA MET A 105 8.65 -8.81 -17.44
C MET A 105 9.60 -8.21 -18.48
N GLU A 106 9.09 -7.95 -19.67
CA GLU A 106 9.86 -7.35 -20.75
C GLU A 106 10.09 -5.89 -20.35
N ASP A 107 11.35 -5.56 -20.12
CA ASP A 107 11.83 -4.27 -19.63
C ASP A 107 11.23 -3.11 -20.45
N SER A 108 10.11 -2.57 -19.97
CA SER A 108 9.55 -1.30 -20.43
C SER A 108 10.32 -0.14 -19.78
N ASN A 109 11.64 -0.17 -19.94
CA ASN A 109 12.51 0.99 -19.87
C ASN A 109 13.55 0.87 -20.99
N ARG A 110 13.07 0.90 -22.23
CA ARG A 110 13.90 1.22 -23.39
C ARG A 110 13.23 2.37 -24.13
N THR A 111 13.63 3.58 -23.73
CA THR A 111 14.03 4.64 -24.66
C THR A 111 13.31 4.62 -26.00
N THR A 112 12.14 5.26 -26.06
CA THR A 112 11.61 5.76 -27.33
C THR A 112 12.48 6.92 -27.79
N VAL A 113 13.59 6.63 -28.49
CA VAL A 113 14.17 7.60 -29.43
C VAL A 113 13.34 7.46 -30.70
N LEU A 114 12.35 8.33 -30.82
CA LEU A 114 11.61 8.57 -32.05
C LEU A 114 12.63 8.95 -33.14
N ALA A 115 12.79 8.06 -34.12
CA ALA A 115 13.48 8.34 -35.36
C ALA A 115 12.79 9.51 -36.07
N LEU A 116 13.44 10.68 -36.08
CA LEU A 116 13.06 11.83 -36.89
C LEU A 116 13.53 11.57 -38.33
N PRO A 117 12.69 11.68 -39.37
CA PRO A 117 13.16 11.55 -40.76
C PRO A 117 14.05 12.74 -41.16
N PRO A 118 15.07 12.54 -42.02
CA PRO A 118 15.93 13.63 -42.47
C PRO A 118 15.18 14.57 -43.43
N GLY A 119 14.89 15.79 -42.96
CA GLY A 119 14.40 16.89 -43.80
C GLY A 119 15.55 17.58 -44.56
N PRO A 120 15.33 18.06 -45.80
CA PRO A 120 16.39 18.57 -46.66
C PRO A 120 16.93 19.94 -46.21
N LEU A 121 18.24 20.07 -46.36
CA LEU A 121 19.02 21.30 -46.20
C LEU A 121 18.68 22.28 -47.33
N HIS A 122 17.77 23.23 -47.09
CA HIS A 122 17.70 24.44 -47.91
C HIS A 122 17.64 25.69 -47.03
N ALA A 123 18.78 26.37 -46.99
CA ALA A 123 18.98 27.79 -47.23
C ALA A 123 17.88 28.77 -46.77
N GLY A 124 18.26 29.74 -45.93
CA GLY A 124 17.59 31.04 -45.89
C GLY A 124 17.42 31.68 -44.53
N TRP A 125 18.47 31.82 -43.72
CA TRP A 125 18.44 32.77 -42.59
C TRP A 125 18.70 34.19 -43.13
N GLY A 126 17.61 34.90 -43.43
CA GLY A 126 17.60 36.36 -43.55
C GLY A 126 17.09 37.00 -42.25
N PRO A 127 17.68 38.10 -41.75
CA PRO A 127 17.28 38.69 -40.48
C PRO A 127 15.98 39.48 -40.65
N ARG A 128 14.92 39.12 -39.90
CA ARG A 128 13.74 39.98 -39.75
C ARG A 128 13.63 40.46 -38.31
N THR A 129 14.18 41.66 -38.12
CA THR A 129 13.66 42.78 -37.32
C THR A 129 12.43 42.50 -36.44
N ILE A 130 12.62 42.68 -35.14
CA ILE A 130 11.57 42.83 -34.14
C ILE A 130 11.07 44.28 -34.16
N PRO A 131 9.75 44.55 -34.25
CA PRO A 131 9.20 45.78 -33.75
C PRO A 131 8.40 45.58 -32.45
N ASN A 132 8.86 46.35 -31.48
CA ASN A 132 8.33 46.85 -30.22
C ASN A 132 6.80 46.91 -30.03
N ARG A 133 6.33 46.34 -28.89
CA ARG A 133 5.50 46.92 -27.82
C ARG A 133 4.37 47.89 -28.17
N THR A 134 3.14 47.53 -27.78
CA THR A 134 2.07 48.34 -27.14
C THR A 134 0.80 47.48 -27.17
N HIS A 135 -0.18 47.48 -26.25
CA HIS A 135 -0.53 48.19 -25.03
C HIS A 135 -1.59 47.30 -24.35
N VAL A 136 -1.57 47.13 -23.03
CA VAL A 136 -2.68 46.52 -22.28
C VAL A 136 -3.61 47.64 -21.80
N ARG A 137 -4.82 47.71 -22.37
CA ARG A 137 -6.03 48.31 -21.80
C ARG A 137 -7.02 47.14 -21.69
N GLY A 138 -7.62 46.77 -20.56
CA GLY A 138 -8.27 47.59 -19.55
C GLY A 138 -9.70 47.90 -19.99
N LEU A 139 -10.71 47.43 -19.22
CA LEU A 139 -12.18 47.49 -19.39
C LEU A 139 -12.76 46.16 -19.91
N ARG A 140 -13.71 45.47 -19.26
CA ARG A 140 -14.68 45.79 -18.21
C ARG A 140 -14.96 44.54 -17.37
#